data_AF-A0A2T2RDA8-F1
#
_entry.id   AF-A0A2T2RDA8-F1
#
_cell.length_a   1.000
_cell.length_b   1.000
_cell.length_c   1.000
_cell.angle_alpha   90.00
_cell.angle_beta   90.00
_cell.angle_gamma   90.00
#
_symmetry.space_group_name_H-M   'P 1'
#
loop_
_entity.id
_entity.type
_entity.pdbx_description
1 polymer ?
#
loop_
_entity_poly.entity_id
_entity_poly.type
_entity_poly.pdbx_seq_one_letter_code
_entity_poly.pdbx_strand_id
1 'polypeptide(L)' 'MMEENPNEFKFGFNTSAENWNGRLAMIGFIAALLTEILSGQGVLQFWGLM' A
#
# COMPACT_ATOMS: atom_id res chain seq x y z
N MET A 1 13.00 28.53 22.61
CA MET A 1 12.30 28.07 21.38
C MET A 1 12.52 26.56 21.35
N MET A 2 11.47 25.76 21.55
CA MET A 2 11.61 24.30 21.54
C MET A 2 11.90 23.85 20.11
N GLU A 3 13.03 23.16 19.91
CA GLU A 3 13.34 22.43 18.69
C GLU A 3 12.29 21.33 18.47
N GLU A 4 11.29 21.62 17.64
CA GLU A 4 10.44 20.59 17.06
C GLU A 4 11.30 19.84 16.05
N ASN A 5 11.72 18.63 16.41
CA ASN A 5 12.51 17.75 15.55
C ASN A 5 11.59 17.16 14.47
N PRO A 6 11.65 17.61 13.21
CA PRO A 6 10.73 17.16 12.14
C PRO A 6 10.98 15.71 11.70
N ASN A 7 11.96 15.04 12.31
CA ASN A 7 12.41 13.68 12.02
C ASN A 7 12.06 12.67 13.10
N GLU A 8 11.20 13.02 14.07
CA GLU A 8 10.70 12.01 15.00
C GLU A 8 9.73 11.10 14.22
N PHE A 9 10.17 9.87 13.96
CA PHE A 9 9.34 8.81 13.37
C PHE A 9 8.29 8.40 14.41
N LYS A 10 7.29 9.26 14.60
CA LYS A 10 6.20 9.06 15.55
C LYS A 10 5.28 7.99 14.98
N PHE A 11 5.46 6.75 15.43
CA PHE A 11 4.50 5.68 15.18
C PHE A 11 3.14 6.07 15.79
N GLY A 12 2.14 6.31 14.94
CA GLY A 12 0.79 6.75 15.31
C GLY A 12 -0.04 7.16 14.10
N PHE A 13 -1.32 7.49 14.31
CA PHE A 13 -2.18 8.08 13.27
C PHE A 13 -1.72 9.51 12.98
N ASN A 14 -0.72 9.63 12.11
CA ASN A 14 -0.20 10.89 11.61
C ASN A 14 -0.49 10.99 10.11
N THR A 15 -0.80 12.19 9.63
CA THR A 15 -1.10 12.48 8.21
C THR A 15 -0.03 11.94 7.25
N SER A 16 1.24 11.91 7.66
CA SER A 16 2.28 11.24 6.89
C SER A 16 2.02 9.74 6.72
N ALA A 17 1.66 9.02 7.79
CA ALA A 17 1.36 7.59 7.73
C ALA A 17 0.10 7.29 6.89
N GLU A 18 -0.92 8.15 6.96
CA GLU A 18 -2.14 8.04 6.14
C GLU A 18 -1.84 8.19 4.64
N ASN A 19 -1.01 9.17 4.27
CA ASN A 19 -0.59 9.38 2.88
C ASN A 19 0.29 8.22 2.37
N TRP A 20 1.17 7.68 3.21
CA TRP A 20 1.96 6.51 2.87
C TRP A 20 1.08 5.27 2.69
N ASN A 21 0.11 5.03 3.57
CA ASN A 21 -0.82 3.91 3.44
C ASN A 21 -1.68 4.01 2.16
N GLY A 22 -2.19 5.21 1.85
CA GLY A 22 -2.95 5.44 0.62
C GLY A 22 -2.13 5.16 -0.66
N ARG A 23 -0.85 5.52 -0.69
CA ARG A 23 0.05 5.22 -1.82
C ARG A 23 0.33 3.73 -1.95
N LEU A 24 0.59 3.05 -0.83
CA LEU A 24 0.79 1.61 -0.82
C LEU A 24 -0.47 0.87 -1.31
N ALA A 25 -1.66 1.32 -0.92
CA ALA A 25 -2.92 0.76 -1.39
C ALA A 25 -3.11 0.93 -2.90
N MET A 26 -2.83 2.13 -3.46
CA MET A 26 -2.89 2.35 -4.91
C MET A 26 -1.91 1.46 -5.68
N ILE A 27 -0.67 1.32 -5.19
CA ILE A 27 0.33 0.43 -5.81
C ILE A 27 -0.10 -1.03 -5.71
N GLY A 28 -0.61 -1.47 -4.55
CA GLY A 28 -1.10 -2.83 -4.35
C GLY A 28 -2.28 -3.16 -5.27
N PHE A 29 -3.20 -2.22 -5.47
CA PHE A 29 -4.32 -2.39 -6.40
C PHE A 29 -3.86 -2.52 -7.85
N ILE A 30 -2.93 -1.66 -8.29
CA ILE A 30 -2.37 -1.74 -9.65
C ILE A 30 -1.59 -3.04 -9.83
N ALA A 31 -0.79 -3.45 -8.83
CA ALA A 31 -0.04 -4.71 -8.89
C ALA A 31 -0.97 -5.93 -8.95
N ALA A 32 -2.08 -5.93 -8.21
CA ALA A 32 -3.10 -6.98 -8.30
C ALA A 32 -3.71 -7.03 -9.71
N LEU A 33 -4.13 -5.88 -10.25
CA LEU A 33 -4.74 -5.79 -11.58
C LEU A 33 -3.76 -6.20 -12.70
N LEU A 34 -2.48 -5.80 -12.59
CA LEU A 34 -1.43 -6.27 -13.50
C LEU A 34 -1.19 -7.77 -13.40
N THR A 35 -1.22 -8.32 -12.19
CA THR A 35 -1.08 -9.77 -11.96
C THR A 35 -2.22 -10.54 -12.62
N GLU A 36 -3.46 -10.04 -12.56
CA GLU A 36 -4.61 -10.64 -13.26
C GLU A 36 -4.44 -10.62 -14.78
N ILE A 37 -3.98 -9.50 -15.34
CA ILE A 37 -3.78 -9.35 -16.79
C ILE A 37 -2.65 -10.25 -17.29
N LEU A 38 -1.51 -10.25 -16.60
CA LEU A 38 -0.32 -11.02 -17.01
C LEU A 38 -0.52 -12.52 -16.83
N SER A 39 -1.20 -12.95 -15.77
CA SER A 39 -1.42 -14.36 -15.50
C SER A 39 -2.58 -14.95 -16.31
N GLY A 40 -3.46 -14.11 -16.91
CA GLY A 40 -4.67 -14.56 -17.61
C GLY A 40 -5.66 -15.34 -16.73
N GLN A 41 -5.37 -15.40 -15.44
CA GLN A 41 -6.03 -16.11 -14.37
C GLN A 41 -6.23 -15.04 -13.28
N GLY A 42 -7.48 -14.71 -12.95
CA GLY A 42 -7.77 -13.73 -11.90
C GLY A 42 -7.05 -14.08 -10.60
N VAL A 43 -6.87 -13.13 -9.68
CA VAL A 43 -6.17 -13.36 -8.39
C VAL A 43 -6.77 -14.58 -7.64
N LEU A 44 -8.07 -14.83 -7.84
CA LEU A 44 -8.80 -16.01 -7.36
C LEU A 44 -8.25 -17.35 -7.87
N GLN A 45 -7.79 -17.41 -9.11
CA GLN A 45 -7.31 -18.63 -9.74
C GLN A 45 -5.80 -18.85 -9.43
N PHE A 46 -5.03 -17.77 -9.16
CA PHE A 46 -3.69 -17.88 -8.54
C PHE A 46 -3.76 -18.42 -7.10
N TRP A 47 -4.83 -18.09 -6.37
CA TRP A 47 -5.15 -18.64 -5.04
C TRP A 47 -5.79 -20.05 -5.08
N GLY A 48 -6.02 -20.64 -6.27
CA GLY A 48 -6.54 -21.99 -6.43
C GLY A 48 -8.01 -22.18 -6.05
N LEU A 49 -8.82 -21.11 -6.07
CA LEU A 49 -10.27 -21.16 -5.78
C LEU A 49 -11.16 -21.52 -6.99
N MET A 50 -10.56 -21.69 -8.18
CA MET A 50 -11.13 -22.33 -9.38
C MET A 50 -10.06 -23.23 -10.00
#